data_AF-A0A382DCK3-F1
#
_entry.id   AF-A0A382DCK3-F1
#
_cell.length_a   1.000
_cell.length_b   1.000
_cell.length_c   1.000
_cell.angle_alpha   90.00
_cell.angle_beta   90.00
_cell.angle_gamma   90.00
#
_symmetry.space_group_name_H-M   'P 1'
#
loop_
_entity.id
_entity.type
_entity.pdbx_description
1 polymer ?
#
loop_
_entity_poly.entity_id
_entity_poly.type
_entity_poly.pdbx_seq_one_letter_code
_entity_poly.pdbx_strand_id
1 'polypeptide(L)'
;MTNAHYEKYKDTIKKVARRNYRKRIVLLNEFLSDKSCSHCGESETICLKFYPHDSEIRKLTKRVGTNDKSRKEIFHLVSNSTILCSNCWIKADNDLIEFI
;
A
#
# COMPACT_ATOMS: atom_id res chain seq x y z
N MET A 1 19.50 -2.91 -34.21
CA MET A 1 19.65 -1.44 -34.11
C MET A 1 19.38 -1.04 -32.67
N THR A 2 20.38 -0.52 -31.96
CA THR A 2 20.20 0.02 -30.61
C THR A 2 19.31 1.26 -30.70
N ASN A 3 18.27 1.31 -29.87
CA ASN A 3 17.39 2.46 -29.82
C ASN A 3 18.18 3.64 -29.21
N ALA A 4 18.71 4.53 -30.06
CA ALA A 4 19.62 5.61 -29.68
C ALA A 4 19.02 6.52 -28.58
N HIS A 5 17.69 6.68 -28.57
CA HIS A 5 16.98 7.37 -27.50
C HIS A 5 17.09 6.60 -26.17
N TYR A 6 16.86 5.29 -26.17
CA TYR A 6 17.01 4.48 -24.97
C TYR A 6 18.44 4.55 -24.42
N GLU A 7 19.46 4.38 -25.25
CA GLU A 7 20.85 4.44 -24.78
C GLU A 7 21.23 5.79 -24.18
N LYS A 8 20.75 6.89 -24.76
CA LYS A 8 20.96 8.25 -24.22
C LYS A 8 20.28 8.46 -22.86
N TYR A 9 19.08 7.89 -22.66
CA TYR A 9 18.24 8.20 -21.49
C TYR A 9 18.11 7.05 -20.48
N LYS A 10 18.74 5.89 -20.70
CA LYS A 10 18.56 4.66 -19.88
C LYS A 10 18.74 4.89 -18.38
N ASP A 11 19.72 5.69 -17.99
CA ASP A 11 20.00 5.93 -16.58
C ASP A 11 18.97 6.86 -15.94
N THR A 12 18.53 7.87 -16.68
CA THR A 12 17.41 8.74 -16.29
C THR A 12 16.12 7.94 -16.15
N ILE A 13 15.80 7.07 -17.11
CA ILE A 13 14.64 6.18 -17.08
C ILE A 13 14.68 5.29 -15.84
N LYS A 14 15.83 4.64 -15.57
CA LYS A 14 16.02 3.80 -14.37
C LYS A 14 15.87 4.61 -13.08
N LYS A 15 16.44 5.82 -13.00
CA LYS A 15 16.35 6.69 -11.82
C LYS A 15 14.91 7.12 -11.54
N VAL A 16 14.17 7.54 -12.57
CA VAL A 16 12.77 7.93 -12.46
C VAL A 16 11.89 6.74 -12.05
N ALA A 17 12.11 5.56 -12.65
CA ALA A 17 11.39 4.34 -12.29
C ALA A 17 11.58 3.97 -10.80
N ARG A 18 12.82 3.99 -10.30
CA ARG A 18 13.12 3.74 -8.87
C ARG A 18 12.46 4.76 -7.95
N ARG A 19 12.50 6.05 -8.31
CA ARG A 19 11.84 7.12 -7.54
C ARG A 19 10.33 6.88 -7.45
N ASN A 20 9.69 6.55 -8.57
CA ASN A 20 8.25 6.30 -8.62
C ASN A 20 7.86 5.05 -7.84
N TYR A 21 8.67 3.98 -7.89
CA TYR A 21 8.46 2.79 -7.07
C TYR A 21 8.51 3.11 -5.56
N ARG A 22 9.50 3.88 -5.11
CA ARG A 22 9.60 4.33 -3.71
C ARG A 22 8.37 5.15 -3.30
N LYS A 23 7.95 6.12 -4.12
CA LYS A 23 6.75 6.94 -3.87
C LYS A 23 5.45 6.12 -3.79
N ARG A 24 5.40 4.96 -4.44
CA ARG A 24 4.26 4.04 -4.33
C ARG A 24 4.24 3.35 -2.97
N ILE A 25 5.38 2.86 -2.49
CA ILE A 25 5.47 2.20 -1.17
C ILE A 25 5.19 3.19 -0.04
N VAL A 26 5.81 4.37 -0.12
CA VAL A 26 5.74 5.39 0.93
C VAL A 26 4.30 5.83 1.21
N LEU A 27 3.42 5.87 0.19
CA LEU A 27 2.02 6.23 0.35
C LEU A 27 1.31 5.47 1.48
N LEU A 28 1.43 4.13 1.50
CA LEU A 28 0.73 3.31 2.50
C LEU A 28 1.37 3.45 3.87
N ASN A 29 2.69 3.58 3.93
CA ASN A 29 3.41 3.77 5.20
C ASN A 29 3.08 5.14 5.82
N GLU A 30 2.98 6.19 5.01
CA GLU A 30 2.54 7.52 5.46
C GLU A 30 1.10 7.44 6.00
N PHE A 31 0.19 6.79 5.27
CA PHE A 31 -1.19 6.60 5.73
C PHE A 31 -1.29 5.83 7.06
N LEU A 32 -0.43 4.83 7.27
CA LEU A 32 -0.42 3.99 8.46
C LEU A 32 0.41 4.57 9.63
N SER A 33 1.11 5.68 9.43
CA SER A 33 2.08 6.21 10.40
C SER A 33 1.44 6.72 11.70
N ASP A 34 0.18 7.13 11.64
CA ASP A 34 -0.60 7.64 12.76
C ASP A 34 -1.73 6.66 13.17
N LYS A 35 -1.67 5.42 12.68
CA LYS A 35 -2.71 4.40 12.90
C LYS A 35 -2.23 3.34 13.87
N SER A 36 -3.20 2.68 14.48
CA SER A 36 -2.99 1.48 15.28
C SER A 36 -4.05 0.43 14.96
N CYS A 37 -3.79 -0.81 15.37
CA CYS A 37 -4.74 -1.89 15.30
C CYS A 37 -5.98 -1.52 16.12
N SER A 38 -7.13 -1.48 15.45
CA SER A 38 -8.43 -1.15 16.06
C SER A 38 -8.82 -2.09 17.22
N HIS A 39 -8.31 -3.32 17.24
CA HIS A 39 -8.62 -4.31 18.28
C HIS A 39 -7.61 -4.33 19.43
N CYS A 40 -6.31 -4.36 19.16
CA CYS A 40 -5.28 -4.56 20.20
C CYS A 40 -4.32 -3.39 20.43
N GLY A 41 -4.45 -2.30 19.69
CA GLY A 41 -3.64 -1.09 19.87
C GLY A 41 -2.20 -1.15 19.30
N GLU A 42 -1.77 -2.25 18.69
CA GLU A 42 -0.47 -2.35 18.01
C GLU A 42 -0.28 -1.19 17.02
N SER A 43 0.86 -0.51 17.06
CA SER A 43 1.13 0.71 16.28
C SER A 43 2.32 0.58 15.33
N GLU A 44 3.04 -0.53 15.34
CA GLU A 44 4.12 -0.76 14.38
C GLU A 44 3.56 -0.82 12.95
N THR A 45 3.86 0.19 12.14
CA THR A 45 3.38 0.30 10.75
C THR A 45 3.60 -0.96 9.91
N ILE A 46 4.70 -1.68 10.13
CA ILE A 46 5.01 -2.92 9.40
C ILE A 46 4.06 -4.06 9.74
N CYS A 47 3.49 -4.05 10.95
CA CYS A 47 2.57 -5.05 11.45
C CYS A 47 1.12 -4.78 11.00
N LEU A 48 0.81 -3.56 10.56
CA LEU A 48 -0.53 -3.13 10.18
C LEU A 48 -0.95 -3.57 8.77
N LYS A 49 -2.22 -3.96 8.67
CA LYS A 49 -2.89 -4.44 7.47
C LYS A 49 -4.26 -3.79 7.32
N PHE A 50 -4.71 -3.72 6.08
CA PHE A 50 -6.05 -3.27 5.71
C PHE A 50 -6.99 -4.49 5.63
N TYR A 51 -7.81 -4.75 6.65
CA TYR A 51 -8.80 -5.83 6.57
C TYR A 51 -10.09 -5.34 5.90
N PRO A 52 -10.66 -6.04 4.90
CA PRO A 52 -10.16 -7.26 4.26
C PRO A 52 -9.23 -7.02 3.04
N HIS A 53 -9.06 -5.76 2.61
CA HIS A 53 -8.52 -5.41 1.29
C HIS A 53 -6.98 -5.31 1.15
N ASP A 54 -6.18 -5.79 2.12
CA ASP A 54 -4.72 -5.56 2.19
C ASP A 54 -3.99 -6.01 0.92
N SER A 55 -4.29 -7.21 0.45
CA SER A 55 -3.67 -7.80 -0.74
C SER A 55 -3.97 -6.98 -1.99
N GLU A 56 -5.22 -6.55 -2.14
CA GLU A 56 -5.71 -5.77 -3.27
C GLU A 56 -5.08 -4.37 -3.29
N ILE A 57 -5.09 -3.67 -2.15
CA ILE A 57 -4.49 -2.34 -1.96
C ILE A 57 -3.00 -2.38 -2.31
N ARG A 58 -2.24 -3.36 -1.79
CA ARG A 58 -0.79 -3.49 -2.07
C ARG A 58 -0.53 -3.81 -3.54
N LYS A 59 -1.37 -4.63 -4.17
CA LYS A 59 -1.26 -5.00 -5.60
C LYS A 59 -1.58 -3.80 -6.51
N LEU A 60 -2.59 -3.00 -6.17
CA LEU A 60 -2.96 -1.79 -6.92
C LEU A 60 -1.90 -0.69 -6.76
N THR A 61 -1.43 -0.45 -5.53
CA THR A 61 -0.42 0.58 -5.24
C THR A 61 0.86 0.41 -6.05
N LYS A 62 1.30 -0.84 -6.27
CA LYS A 62 2.47 -1.15 -7.11
C LYS A 62 2.26 -0.88 -8.60
N ARG A 63 1.01 -0.97 -9.10
CA ARG A 63 0.66 -0.89 -10.52
C ARG A 63 0.31 0.52 -10.97
N VAL A 64 -0.43 1.29 -10.16
CA VAL A 64 -0.98 2.58 -10.59
C VAL A 64 0.03 3.73 -10.48
N GLY A 65 -0.27 4.85 -11.15
CA GLY A 65 0.50 6.09 -11.08
C GLY A 65 0.48 6.74 -9.68
N THR A 66 1.29 7.79 -9.51
CA THR A 66 1.31 8.56 -8.24
C THR A 66 0.27 9.67 -8.18
N ASN A 67 -0.51 9.88 -9.24
CA ASN A 67 -1.56 10.89 -9.27
C ASN A 67 -2.85 10.39 -8.60
N ASP A 68 -3.66 11.32 -8.10
CA ASP A 68 -4.84 10.99 -7.30
C ASP A 68 -5.93 10.29 -8.13
N LYS A 69 -6.09 10.67 -9.40
CA LYS A 69 -7.07 10.04 -10.30
C LYS A 69 -6.81 8.54 -10.46
N SER A 70 -5.54 8.14 -10.60
CA SER A 70 -5.12 6.74 -10.68
C SER A 70 -5.20 6.01 -9.34
N ARG A 71 -5.23 6.74 -8.21
CA ARG A 71 -5.27 6.19 -6.86
C ARG A 71 -6.67 6.17 -6.24
N LYS A 72 -7.69 6.64 -6.97
CA LYS A 72 -9.08 6.68 -6.48
C LYS A 72 -9.54 5.34 -5.88
N GLU A 73 -9.25 4.24 -6.57
CA GLU A 73 -9.61 2.90 -6.10
C GLU A 73 -8.87 2.49 -4.82
N ILE A 74 -7.60 2.85 -4.71
CA ILE A 74 -6.82 2.58 -3.49
C ILE A 74 -7.46 3.31 -2.30
N PHE A 75 -7.81 4.58 -2.47
CA PHE A 75 -8.44 5.35 -1.39
C PHE A 75 -9.83 4.81 -1.03
N HIS A 76 -10.60 4.34 -2.01
CA HIS A 76 -11.88 3.68 -1.77
C HIS A 76 -11.74 2.39 -0.95
N LEU A 77 -10.79 1.52 -1.32
CA LEU A 77 -10.54 0.28 -0.57
C LEU A 77 -9.99 0.57 0.83
N VAL A 78 -9.11 1.55 0.95
CA VAL A 78 -8.57 1.98 2.25
C VAL A 78 -9.69 2.51 3.14
N SER A 79 -10.61 3.33 2.63
CA SER A 79 -11.74 3.85 3.42
C SER A 79 -12.72 2.76 3.84
N ASN A 80 -12.81 1.66 3.09
CA ASN A 80 -13.64 0.51 3.40
C ASN A 80 -12.90 -0.58 4.20
N SER A 81 -11.70 -0.28 4.69
CA SER A 81 -10.88 -1.23 5.44
C SER A 81 -10.76 -0.85 6.91
N THR A 82 -10.77 -1.86 7.77
CA THR A 82 -10.40 -1.74 9.18
C THR A 82 -8.90 -1.99 9.33
N ILE A 83 -8.21 -1.14 10.09
CA ILE A 83 -6.78 -1.32 10.36
C ILE A 83 -6.60 -2.35 11.47
N LEU A 84 -5.86 -3.43 11.17
CA LEU A 84 -5.55 -4.52 12.09
C LEU A 84 -4.08 -4.88 12.04
N CYS A 85 -3.51 -5.33 13.15
CA CYS A 85 -2.22 -6.01 13.11
C CYS A 85 -2.36 -7.40 12.48
N SER A 86 -1.24 -7.99 12.06
CA SER A 86 -1.22 -9.33 11.45
C SER A 86 -1.96 -10.40 12.25
N ASN A 87 -1.85 -10.40 13.58
CA ASN A 87 -2.50 -11.38 14.44
C ASN A 87 -4.01 -11.16 14.52
N CYS A 88 -4.46 -9.89 14.65
CA CYS A 88 -5.90 -9.58 14.68
C CYS A 88 -6.55 -9.79 13.31
N TRP A 89 -5.81 -9.56 12.22
CA TRP A 89 -6.25 -9.88 10.86
C TRP A 89 -6.57 -11.38 10.72
N ILE A 90 -5.66 -12.27 11.14
CA ILE A 90 -5.87 -13.72 11.08
C ILE A 90 -7.06 -14.13 11.93
N LYS A 91 -7.18 -13.56 13.14
CA LYS A 91 -8.33 -13.83 14.01
C LYS A 91 -9.65 -13.42 13.37
N ALA A 92 -9.72 -12.22 12.77
CA ALA A 92 -10.92 -11.76 12.06
C ALA A 92 -11.25 -12.63 10.83
N ASP A 93 -10.23 -13.09 10.10
CA ASP A 93 -10.40 -14.01 8.96
C ASP A 93 -10.87 -15.41 9.37
N ASN A 94 -10.70 -15.78 10.64
CA ASN A 94 -11.15 -17.05 11.22
C ASN A 94 -12.35 -16.87 12.17
N ASP A 95 -13.06 -15.74 12.08
CA ASP A 95 -14.24 -15.42 12.90
C ASP A 95 -13.99 -15.46 14.43
N LEU A 96 -12.76 -15.19 14.86
CA LEU A 96 -12.35 -15.17 16.28
C LEU A 96 -12.40 -13.77 16.93
N ILE A 97 -12.70 -12.73 16.16
CA ILE A 97 -12.90 -11.35 16.63
C ILE A 97 -14.16 -10.81 15.95
N GLU A 98 -15.05 -10.23 16.75
CA GLU A 98 -16.15 -9.41 16.26
C GLU A 98 -15.78 -7.92 16.35
N PHE A 99 -16.10 -7.17 15.32
CA PHE A 99 -15.98 -5.71 15.33
C PHE A 99 -17.26 -5.13 15.94
N ILE A 100 -17.11 -4.29 16.97
CA ILE A 100 -18.21 -3.56 17.63
C ILE A 100 -18.67 -2.40 16.76
#